data_AF-A0AAJ0D9L0-F1
#
_entry.id   AF-A0AAJ0D9L0-F1
#
_cell.length_a   1.000
_cell.length_b   1.000
_cell.length_c   1.000
_cell.angle_alpha   90.00
_cell.angle_beta   90.00
_cell.angle_gamma   90.00
#
_symmetry.space_group_name_H-M   'P 1'
#
loop_
_entity.id
_entity.type
_entity.pdbx_description
1 polymer ?
#
loop_
_entity_poly.entity_id
_entity_poly.type
_entity_poly.pdbx_seq_one_letter_code
_entity_poly.pdbx_strand_id
1 'polypeptide(L)' 'MRIRMEGFVVFDFEKQYSEARKELAKWLVEGKIKRQETVIKGGITKMPEALRALYDGVNTGKMMVEVKAPAAGSRSKL' A
#
# COMPACT_ATOMS: atom_id res chain seq x y z
N MET A 1 9.36 20.07 28.66
CA MET A 1 8.75 19.24 27.61
C MET A 1 9.00 17.77 27.95
N ARG A 2 7.97 16.92 28.05
CA ARG A 2 8.12 15.47 28.30
C ARG A 2 7.82 14.73 26.99
N ILE A 3 8.76 13.92 26.51
CA ILE A 3 8.59 13.08 25.31
C ILE A 3 7.81 11.81 25.69
N ARG A 4 6.88 11.34 24.85
CA ARG A 4 6.15 10.07 24.99
C ARG A 4 6.33 9.23 23.72
N MET A 5 6.56 7.93 23.89
CA MET A 5 6.52 6.93 22.83
C MET A 5 5.20 6.15 22.95
N GLU A 6 4.43 6.08 21.87
CA GLU A 6 3.11 5.45 21.84
C GLU A 6 2.94 4.67 20.53
N GLY A 7 2.56 3.40 20.66
CA GLY A 7 2.16 2.60 19.51
C GLY A 7 0.70 2.87 19.14
N PHE A 8 0.32 2.58 17.90
CA PHE A 8 -1.07 2.66 17.47
C PHE A 8 -1.41 1.49 16.55
N VAL A 9 -2.69 1.11 16.52
CA VAL A 9 -3.23 0.13 15.58
C VAL A 9 -4.21 0.87 14.67
N VAL A 10 -4.03 0.75 13.36
CA VAL A 10 -4.87 1.48 12.38
C VAL A 10 -6.37 1.17 12.57
N PHE A 11 -6.69 -0.06 12.99
CA PHE A 11 -8.06 -0.51 13.23
C PHE A 11 -8.79 0.25 14.35
N ASP A 12 -8.07 0.88 15.27
CA ASP A 12 -8.68 1.72 16.32
C ASP A 12 -9.26 3.03 15.77
N PHE A 13 -8.92 3.38 14.52
CA PHE A 13 -9.27 4.64 13.85
C PHE A 13 -10.23 4.46 12.67
N GLU A 14 -11.05 3.41 12.69
CA GLU A 14 -11.99 3.11 11.59
C GLU A 14 -12.90 4.29 11.24
N LYS A 15 -13.35 5.05 12.24
CA LYS A 15 -14.22 6.23 12.06
C LYS A 15 -13.56 7.31 11.19
N GLN A 16 -12.23 7.39 11.21
CA GLN A 16 -11.44 8.37 10.47
C GLN A 16 -11.07 7.91 9.05
N TYR A 17 -11.32 6.65 8.69
CA TYR A 17 -10.91 6.11 7.39
C TYR A 17 -11.49 6.87 6.21
N SER A 18 -12.77 7.27 6.27
CA SER A 18 -13.40 7.97 5.16
C SER A 18 -12.79 9.35 4.94
N GLU A 19 -12.41 10.05 6.01
CA GLU A 19 -11.80 11.37 5.92
C GLU A 19 -10.37 11.25 5.38
N ALA A 20 -9.56 10.37 6.02
CA ALA A 20 -8.19 10.12 5.61
C ALA A 20 -8.08 9.71 4.13
N ARG A 21 -8.97 8.83 3.64
CA ARG A 21 -8.97 8.44 2.20
C ARG A 21 -9.24 9.63 1.28
N LYS A 22 -10.15 10.54 1.64
CA LYS A 22 -10.46 11.72 0.80
C LYS A 22 -9.25 12.64 0.71
N GLU A 23 -8.57 12.89 1.82
CA GLU A 23 -7.38 13.74 1.85
C GLU A 23 -6.21 13.11 1.09
N LEU A 24 -5.94 11.82 1.33
CA LEU A 24 -4.88 11.09 0.64
C LEU A 24 -5.13 11.05 -0.88
N ALA A 25 -6.37 10.81 -1.32
CA ALA A 25 -6.72 10.84 -2.75
C ALA A 25 -6.49 12.23 -3.35
N LYS A 26 -6.87 13.30 -2.63
CA LYS A 26 -6.59 14.68 -3.05
C LYS A 26 -5.09 14.91 -3.20
N TRP A 27 -4.27 14.55 -2.21
CA TRP A 27 -2.83 14.71 -2.28
C TRP A 27 -2.17 13.88 -3.39
N LEU A 28 -2.73 12.72 -3.72
CA LEU A 28 -2.27 11.92 -4.84
C LEU A 28 -2.52 12.62 -6.18
N VAL A 29 -3.74 13.15 -6.39
CA VAL A 29 -4.08 13.93 -7.60
C VAL A 29 -3.26 15.21 -7.71
N GLU A 30 -2.99 15.87 -6.58
CA GLU A 30 -2.11 17.06 -6.50
C GLU A 30 -0.61 16.74 -6.68
N GLY A 31 -0.23 15.46 -6.79
CA GLY A 31 1.16 15.03 -6.94
C GLY A 31 2.02 15.16 -5.67
N LYS A 32 1.40 15.43 -4.52
CA LYS A 32 2.08 15.54 -3.21
C LYS A 32 2.49 14.16 -2.66
N ILE A 33 1.80 13.11 -3.09
CA ILE A 33 2.16 11.72 -2.78
C ILE A 33 2.76 11.08 -4.04
N LYS A 34 3.97 10.55 -3.92
CA LYS A 34 4.60 9.70 -4.95
C LYS A 34 4.46 8.23 -4.55
N ARG A 35 3.74 7.45 -5.36
CA ARG A 35 3.61 6.00 -5.14
C ARG A 35 4.84 5.26 -5.67
N GLN A 36 5.39 4.38 -4.85
CA GLN A 36 6.38 3.39 -5.26
C GLN A 36 5.86 2.01 -4.88
N GLU A 37 5.92 1.08 -5.82
CA GLU A 37 5.34 -0.25 -5.68
C GLU A 37 6.29 -1.27 -6.28
N THR A 38 6.41 -2.41 -5.60
CA THR A 38 7.11 -3.60 -6.09
C THR A 38 6.04 -4.64 -6.42
N VAL A 39 5.84 -4.93 -7.70
CA VAL A 39 4.76 -5.82 -8.16
C VAL A 39 5.34 -7.14 -8.67
N ILE A 40 4.98 -8.24 -8.01
CA ILE A 40 5.33 -9.60 -8.43
C ILE A 40 4.20 -10.14 -9.32
N LYS A 41 4.57 -10.57 -10.53
CA LYS A 41 3.66 -11.18 -11.50
C LYS A 41 3.73 -12.70 -11.43
N GLY A 42 2.70 -13.37 -11.94
CA GLY A 42 2.64 -14.85 -12.00
C GLY A 42 1.48 -15.47 -11.22
N GLY A 43 0.52 -14.67 -10.75
CA GLY A 43 -0.69 -15.14 -10.09
C GLY A 43 -0.53 -15.33 -8.57
N ILE A 44 -1.62 -15.75 -7.93
CA ILE A 44 -1.70 -15.98 -6.47
C ILE A 44 -0.63 -16.96 -5.96
N THR A 45 -0.17 -17.88 -6.81
CA THR A 45 0.86 -18.89 -6.47
C THR A 45 2.20 -18.27 -6.10
N LYS A 46 2.45 -17.01 -6.48
CA LYS A 46 3.64 -16.25 -6.10
C LYS A 46 3.60 -15.64 -4.70
N MET A 47 2.47 -15.73 -3.99
CA MET A 47 2.35 -15.13 -2.66
C MET A 47 3.38 -15.66 -1.63
N PRO A 48 3.69 -16.97 -1.54
CA PRO A 48 4.69 -17.45 -0.59
C PRO A 48 6.08 -16.83 -0.85
N GLU A 49 6.47 -16.71 -2.12
CA GLU A 49 7.72 -16.07 -2.54
C GLU A 49 7.70 -14.56 -2.23
N ALA A 50 6.59 -13.88 -2.54
CA ALA A 50 6.41 -12.45 -2.26
C ALA A 50 6.47 -12.15 -0.76
N LEU A 51 5.83 -12.96 0.08
CA LEU A 51 5.86 -12.79 1.51
C LEU A 51 7.28 -12.94 2.06
N ARG A 52 8.04 -13.92 1.57
CA ARG A 52 9.45 -14.05 1.91
C ARG A 52 10.24 -12.81 1.48
N ALA A 53 10.07 -12.35 0.24
CA ALA A 53 10.76 -11.17 -0.29
C ALA A 53 10.47 -9.89 0.52
N LEU A 54 9.26 -9.75 1.08
CA LEU A 54 8.89 -8.66 1.99
C LEU A 54 9.74 -8.68 3.27
N TYR A 55 9.92 -9.86 3.87
CA TYR A 55 10.74 -10.02 5.09
C TYR A 55 12.24 -9.97 4.80
N ASP A 56 12.67 -10.35 3.60
CA ASP A 56 14.04 -10.18 3.11
C ASP A 56 14.34 -8.71 2.71
N GLY A 57 13.34 -7.82 2.76
CA GLY A 57 13.49 -6.38 2.49
C GLY A 57 13.71 -6.02 1.02
N VAL A 58 13.30 -6.89 0.09
CA VAL A 58 13.53 -6.73 -1.36
C VAL A 58 12.68 -5.61 -1.97
N ASN A 59 11.56 -5.26 -1.35
CA ASN A 59 10.62 -4.28 -1.90
C ASN A 59 11.08 -2.82 -1.70
N THR A 60 11.04 -2.06 -2.79
CA THR A 60 11.01 -0.60 -2.72
C THR A 60 9.55 -0.15 -2.75
N GLY A 61 9.07 0.43 -1.64
CA GLY A 61 7.67 0.83 -1.49
C GLY A 61 6.73 -0.35 -1.25
N LYS A 62 5.47 -0.25 -1.70
CA LYS A 62 4.44 -1.25 -1.40
C LYS A 62 4.64 -2.54 -2.21
N MET A 63 4.81 -3.68 -1.54
CA MET A 63 4.82 -4.98 -2.21
C MET A 63 3.39 -5.42 -2.59
N MET A 64 3.22 -5.86 -3.84
CA MET A 64 1.95 -6.37 -4.36
C MET A 64 2.16 -7.63 -5.19
N VAL A 65 1.16 -8.52 -5.19
CA VAL A 65 1.12 -9.71 -6.06
C VAL A 65 -0.02 -9.54 -7.06
N GLU A 66 0.29 -9.63 -8.34
CA GLU A 66 -0.70 -9.63 -9.41
C GLU A 66 -1.38 -11.00 -9.50
N VAL A 67 -2.64 -11.08 -9.08
CA VAL A 67 -3.43 -12.31 -9.12
C VAL A 67 -3.94 -12.62 -10.54
N LYS A 68 -4.26 -11.59 -11.31
CA LYS A 68 -4.71 -11.67 -12.71
C LYS A 68 -4.19 -10.44 -13.45
N ALA A 69 -3.80 -10.63 -14.71
CA ALA A 69 -3.41 -9.52 -15.56
C ALA A 69 -4.54 -8.46 -15.62
N PRO A 70 -4.23 -7.17 -15.45
CA PRO A 70 -5.23 -6.13 -15.51
C PRO A 70 -5.87 -6.10 -16.90
N ALA A 71 -7.19 -5.99 -16.95
CA ALA A 71 -7.87 -5.64 -18.19
C ALA A 71 -7.34 -4.27 -18.66
N ALA A 72 -7.18 -4.10 -19.98
CA ALA A 72 -6.64 -2.87 -20.56
C ALA A 72 -7.37 -1.64 -19.99
N GLY A 73 -6.66 -0.81 -19.21
CA GLY A 73 -7.21 0.40 -18.56
C GLY A 73 -7.29 0.37 -17.02
N SER A 74 -7.08 -0.77 -16.37
CA SER A 74 -7.06 -0.87 -14.90
C SER A 74 -5.70 -0.49 -14.31
N ARG A 75 -5.29 0.78 -14.42
CA ARG A 75 -4.33 1.34 -13.45
C ARG A 75 -5.10 1.56 -12.16
N SER A 76 -4.55 1.11 -11.03
CA SER A 76 -5.11 1.25 -9.68
C SER A 76 -5.75 2.64 -9.50
N LYS A 77 -7.08 2.72 -9.64
CA LYS A 77 -7.85 3.93 -9.38
C LYS A 77 -8.04 4.09 -7.87
N LEU A 78 -6.95 4.44 -7.20
CA LEU A 78 -6.93 4.98 -5.84
C LEU A 78 -5.82 6.01 -5.77
#